data_AF-Q6AK92-F1
#
_entry.id   AF-Q6AK92-F1
#
_cell.length_a   1.000
_cell.length_b   1.000
_cell.length_c   1.000
_cell.angle_alpha   90.00
_cell.angle_beta   90.00
_cell.angle_gamma   90.00
#
_symmetry.space_group_name_H-M   'P 1'
#
loop_
_entity.id
_entity.type
_entity.pdbx_description
1 polymer ?
#
loop_
_entity_poly.entity_id
_entity_poly.type
_entity_poly.pdbx_seq_one_letter_code
_entity_poly.pdbx_strand_id
1 'polypeptide(L)'
;MIEKIADLPEGTIGFKMTGKITKDDYEKVVNPAIECGLIENNRLKMLCQMGPEFDGYTSGAAWDDTQLGLKHWKGFERLAIVSDVPWVKTLLRAMAFTLPCPVKIFELDEYLQARLWLSESLGTVHTNFNNNGLLTVKLIGQLEPSVYENFSKELDSYFASAEPVHLLLDLRDFNGWQGLAGVIEHLHLVIQHRHVPKKIAIVGNKKWQKLAERIFSKFISAEVQYFEETRADSAQTWIQPK
;
A
#
# COMPACT_ATOMS: atom_id res chain seq x y z
N MET A 1 -11.01 29.00 -0.12
CA MET A 1 -9.68 29.17 -0.75
C MET A 1 -8.85 27.92 -0.54
N ILE A 2 -8.13 27.49 -1.58
CA ILE A 2 -7.18 26.37 -1.52
C ILE A 2 -5.77 26.90 -1.79
N GLU A 3 -4.83 26.64 -0.87
CA GLU A 3 -3.42 26.97 -1.01
C GLU A 3 -2.59 25.69 -1.13
N LYS A 4 -1.60 25.65 -2.03
CA LYS A 4 -0.67 24.52 -2.12
C LYS A 4 0.35 24.58 -0.99
N ILE A 5 0.59 23.44 -0.36
CA ILE A 5 1.60 23.28 0.68
C ILE A 5 2.94 22.94 0.02
N ALA A 6 3.97 23.72 0.33
CA ALA A 6 5.34 23.48 -0.13
C ALA A 6 6.10 22.51 0.80
N ASP A 7 7.27 22.06 0.35
CA ASP A 7 8.22 21.24 1.12
C ASP A 7 7.64 19.92 1.62
N LEU A 8 6.82 19.24 0.81
CA LEU A 8 6.31 17.91 1.16
C LEU A 8 7.29 16.80 0.72
N PRO A 9 7.18 15.60 1.31
CA PRO A 9 7.97 14.45 0.87
C PRO A 9 7.82 14.17 -0.63
N GLU A 10 8.79 13.49 -1.24
CA GLU A 10 8.75 13.12 -2.65
C GLU A 10 7.44 12.40 -3.02
N GLY A 11 6.93 12.69 -4.22
CA GLY A 11 5.65 12.15 -4.70
C GLY A 11 4.43 12.63 -3.91
N THR A 12 4.55 13.66 -3.07
CA THR A 12 3.46 14.18 -2.24
C THR A 12 3.02 15.56 -2.70
N ILE A 13 1.72 15.71 -2.97
CA ILE A 13 1.05 17.01 -3.12
C ILE A 13 0.31 17.36 -1.83
N GLY A 14 0.09 18.64 -1.56
CA GLY A 14 -0.73 18.99 -0.41
C GLY A 14 -1.40 20.34 -0.52
N PHE A 15 -2.50 20.45 0.22
CA PHE A 15 -3.42 21.56 0.14
C PHE A 15 -3.86 21.98 1.53
N LYS A 16 -3.80 23.28 1.79
CA LYS A 16 -4.45 23.92 2.94
C LYS A 16 -5.76 24.52 2.47
N MET A 17 -6.85 24.16 3.15
CA MET A 17 -8.21 24.59 2.82
C MET A 17 -8.74 25.52 3.91
N THR A 18 -9.14 26.73 3.51
CA THR A 18 -9.68 27.76 4.42
C THR A 18 -10.94 28.39 3.84
N GLY A 19 -11.85 28.80 4.73
CA GLY A 19 -13.16 29.33 4.43
C GLY A 19 -14.03 28.31 3.69
N LYS A 20 -14.91 28.83 2.83
CA LYS A 20 -15.78 28.02 1.98
C LYS A 20 -15.06 27.65 0.68
N ILE A 21 -14.98 26.37 0.38
CA ILE A 21 -14.34 25.86 -0.84
C ILE A 21 -15.35 25.78 -1.97
N THR A 22 -14.96 26.33 -3.13
CA THR A 22 -15.77 26.35 -4.35
C THR A 22 -15.28 25.35 -5.38
N LYS A 23 -16.09 25.07 -6.40
CA LYS A 23 -15.69 24.25 -7.55
C LYS A 23 -14.50 24.86 -8.31
N ASP A 24 -14.48 26.18 -8.43
CA ASP A 24 -13.42 26.93 -9.12
C ASP A 24 -12.07 26.80 -8.41
N ASP A 25 -12.06 26.80 -7.06
CA ASP A 25 -10.85 26.53 -6.27
C ASP A 25 -10.26 25.15 -6.61
N TYR A 26 -11.10 24.12 -6.75
CA TYR A 26 -10.67 22.77 -7.12
C TYR A 26 -10.10 22.71 -8.54
N GLU A 27 -10.84 23.25 -9.52
CA GLU A 27 -10.45 23.21 -10.93
C GLU A 27 -9.14 23.96 -11.20
N LYS A 28 -8.89 25.05 -10.47
CA LYS A 28 -7.69 25.88 -10.66
C LYS A 28 -6.49 25.42 -9.86
N VAL A 29 -6.70 24.83 -8.68
CA VAL A 29 -5.59 24.54 -7.75
C VAL A 29 -5.34 23.04 -7.61
N VAL A 30 -6.40 22.26 -7.37
CA VAL A 30 -6.30 20.84 -7.04
C VAL A 30 -6.06 20.00 -8.29
N ASN A 31 -6.94 20.11 -9.29
CA ASN A 31 -6.88 19.27 -10.49
C ASN A 31 -5.53 19.38 -11.22
N PRO A 32 -4.98 20.59 -11.48
CA PRO A 32 -3.70 20.70 -12.16
C PRO A 32 -2.53 20.14 -11.33
N ALA A 33 -2.58 20.23 -10.00
CA ALA A 33 -1.54 19.63 -9.16
C ALA A 33 -1.56 18.10 -9.19
N ILE A 34 -2.77 17.50 -9.23
CA ILE A 34 -2.94 16.05 -9.36
C ILE A 34 -2.42 15.60 -10.72
N GLU A 35 -2.81 16.28 -11.80
CA GLU A 35 -2.38 15.94 -13.16
C GLU A 35 -0.86 16.04 -13.32
N CYS A 36 -0.25 17.15 -12.92
CA CYS A 36 1.21 17.31 -12.97
C CYS A 36 1.92 16.26 -12.09
N GLY A 37 1.42 16.05 -10.87
CA GLY A 37 2.01 15.10 -9.95
C GLY A 37 1.97 13.65 -10.46
N LEU A 38 0.90 13.24 -11.14
CA LEU A 38 0.75 11.90 -11.74
C LEU A 38 1.57 11.74 -13.03
N ILE A 39 1.93 12.83 -13.70
CA ILE A 39 2.86 12.79 -14.84
C ILE A 39 4.29 12.58 -14.34
N GLU A 40 4.68 13.28 -13.27
CA GLU A 40 6.02 13.20 -12.69
C GLU A 40 6.22 11.89 -11.91
N ASN A 41 5.17 11.41 -11.24
CA ASN A 41 5.22 10.24 -10.39
C ASN A 41 4.15 9.24 -10.82
N ASN A 42 4.49 7.95 -10.91
CA ASN A 42 3.53 6.91 -11.25
C ASN A 42 2.38 6.78 -10.22
N ARG A 43 2.62 7.25 -8.98
CA ARG A 43 1.62 7.38 -7.92
C ARG A 43 1.86 8.63 -7.08
N LEU A 44 0.80 9.15 -6.48
CA LEU A 44 0.79 10.34 -5.65
C LEU A 44 0.33 10.07 -4.22
N LYS A 45 0.94 10.78 -3.30
CA LYS A 45 0.49 10.94 -1.92
C LYS A 45 -0.13 12.32 -1.77
N MET A 46 -1.11 12.45 -0.89
CA MET A 46 -1.78 13.74 -0.67
C MET A 46 -1.88 14.08 0.81
N LEU A 47 -1.60 15.35 1.14
CA LEU A 47 -1.84 15.93 2.45
C LEU A 47 -2.91 17.03 2.33
N CYS A 48 -4.04 16.89 3.02
CA CYS A 48 -5.05 17.95 3.09
C CYS A 48 -5.14 18.47 4.52
N GLN A 49 -4.88 19.76 4.71
CA GLN A 49 -5.01 20.45 5.97
C GLN A 49 -6.30 21.28 6.00
N MET A 50 -7.17 21.03 6.97
CA MET A 50 -8.42 21.76 7.20
C MET A 50 -8.46 22.24 8.65
N GLY A 51 -8.17 23.53 8.86
CA GLY A 51 -8.17 24.15 10.18
C GLY A 51 -9.56 24.62 10.63
N PRO A 52 -9.66 25.30 11.78
CA PRO A 52 -10.92 25.84 12.30
C PRO A 52 -11.57 26.86 11.35
N GLU A 53 -10.77 27.49 10.50
CA GLU A 53 -11.23 28.43 9.47
C GLU A 53 -11.95 27.75 8.29
N PHE A 54 -12.02 26.42 8.25
CA PHE A 54 -12.69 25.69 7.18
C PHE A 54 -14.21 25.63 7.40
N ASP A 55 -14.96 26.30 6.50
CA ASP A 55 -16.42 26.44 6.58
C ASP A 55 -17.17 25.38 5.75
N GLY A 56 -16.43 24.46 5.11
CA GLY A 56 -16.98 23.43 4.25
C GLY A 56 -17.09 23.84 2.78
N TYR A 57 -17.97 23.17 2.04
CA TYR A 57 -18.11 23.31 0.59
C TYR A 57 -19.36 24.13 0.23
N THR A 58 -19.35 24.87 -0.89
CA THR A 58 -20.58 25.49 -1.44
C THR A 58 -21.58 24.45 -1.93
N SER A 59 -22.87 24.78 -1.90
CA SER A 59 -24.01 23.89 -2.22
C SER A 59 -24.10 23.40 -3.69
N GLY A 60 -23.04 23.61 -4.49
CA GLY A 60 -22.83 22.99 -5.81
C GLY A 60 -21.41 22.42 -5.98
N ALA A 61 -20.57 22.54 -4.95
CA ALA A 61 -19.36 21.76 -4.72
C ALA A 61 -19.63 20.56 -3.79
N ALA A 62 -20.88 20.40 -3.34
CA ALA A 62 -21.37 19.20 -2.70
C ALA A 62 -21.26 18.05 -3.71
N TRP A 63 -20.16 17.32 -3.63
CA TRP A 63 -19.98 15.86 -3.66
C TRP A 63 -20.72 14.99 -4.69
N ASP A 64 -21.86 15.41 -5.25
CA ASP A 64 -22.75 14.64 -6.13
C ASP A 64 -22.14 14.40 -7.52
N ASP A 65 -21.36 15.34 -8.05
CA ASP A 65 -20.55 15.14 -9.27
C ASP A 65 -19.04 15.04 -8.97
N THR A 66 -18.64 15.35 -7.73
CA THR A 66 -17.24 15.40 -7.26
C THR A 66 -16.87 14.13 -6.50
N GLN A 67 -17.17 12.99 -7.11
CA GLN A 67 -16.08 12.03 -7.22
C GLN A 67 -14.88 12.81 -7.76
N LEU A 68 -13.81 12.92 -7.00
CA LEU A 68 -12.48 13.34 -7.44
C LEU A 68 -11.93 12.36 -8.52
N GLY A 69 -12.70 12.16 -9.58
CA GLY A 69 -12.48 11.26 -10.70
C GLY A 69 -12.27 9.82 -10.25
N LEU A 70 -13.28 8.95 -10.39
CA LEU A 70 -13.08 7.49 -10.49
C LEU A 70 -11.90 7.11 -11.42
N LYS A 71 -11.48 8.01 -12.31
CA LYS A 71 -10.29 7.91 -13.18
C LYS A 71 -8.93 8.08 -12.47
N HIS A 72 -8.76 8.99 -11.51
CA HIS A 72 -7.43 9.31 -10.94
C HIS A 72 -7.18 8.68 -9.57
N TRP A 73 -8.20 8.18 -8.89
CA TRP A 73 -8.06 7.51 -7.58
C TRP A 73 -7.07 6.34 -7.57
N LYS A 74 -6.92 5.62 -8.69
CA LYS A 74 -5.90 4.55 -8.82
C LYS A 74 -4.46 5.05 -8.72
N GLY A 75 -4.24 6.33 -9.01
CA GLY A 75 -2.95 6.97 -8.91
C GLY A 75 -2.58 7.38 -7.49
N PHE A 76 -3.49 7.31 -6.51
CA PHE A 76 -3.16 7.70 -5.13
C PHE A 76 -2.65 6.52 -4.31
N GLU A 77 -1.50 6.72 -3.66
CA GLU A 77 -0.90 5.79 -2.71
C GLU A 77 -1.45 6.02 -1.31
N ARG A 78 -1.50 7.27 -0.82
CA ARG A 78 -1.98 7.61 0.53
C ARG A 78 -2.62 8.98 0.60
N LEU A 79 -3.51 9.16 1.57
CA LEU A 79 -4.11 10.44 1.93
C LEU A 79 -3.97 10.72 3.43
N ALA A 80 -3.21 11.75 3.79
CA ALA A 80 -3.17 12.28 5.15
C ALA A 80 -4.12 13.47 5.25
N ILE A 81 -5.05 13.42 6.19
CA ILE A 81 -5.95 14.51 6.50
C ILE A 81 -5.54 15.09 7.85
N VAL A 82 -5.19 16.37 7.88
CA VAL A 82 -4.82 17.08 9.12
C VAL A 82 -5.95 18.05 9.46
N SER A 83 -6.76 17.72 10.46
CA SER A 83 -7.93 18.53 10.78
C SER A 83 -8.45 18.36 12.22
N ASP A 84 -8.74 19.50 12.85
CA ASP A 84 -9.43 19.55 14.15
C ASP A 84 -10.95 19.65 13.99
N VAL A 85 -11.45 19.79 12.75
CA VAL A 85 -12.86 20.04 12.46
C VAL A 85 -13.70 18.77 12.72
N PRO A 86 -14.60 18.74 13.72
CA PRO A 86 -15.22 17.50 14.17
C PRO A 86 -16.08 16.80 13.10
N TRP A 87 -16.82 17.58 12.31
CA TRP A 87 -17.69 17.01 11.27
C TRP A 87 -16.88 16.40 10.12
N VAL A 88 -15.71 16.97 9.77
CA VAL A 88 -14.78 16.42 8.77
C VAL A 88 -14.24 15.07 9.25
N LYS A 89 -13.80 15.01 10.51
CA LYS A 89 -13.32 13.76 11.12
C LYS A 89 -14.39 12.68 11.13
N THR A 90 -15.62 13.03 11.49
CA THR A 90 -16.76 12.10 11.52
C THR A 90 -17.09 11.58 10.13
N LEU A 91 -17.19 12.46 9.13
CA LEU A 91 -17.47 12.09 7.75
C LEU A 91 -16.40 11.14 7.19
N LEU A 92 -15.12 11.48 7.36
CA LEU A 92 -14.02 10.65 6.86
C LEU A 92 -13.93 9.30 7.55
N ARG A 93 -14.17 9.23 8.87
CA ARG A 93 -14.26 7.95 9.58
C ARG A 93 -15.40 7.08 9.06
N ALA A 94 -16.55 7.70 8.73
CA ALA A 94 -17.69 6.99 8.18
C ALA A 94 -17.45 6.49 6.74
N MET A 95 -16.63 7.19 5.94
CA MET A 95 -16.40 6.88 4.52
C MET A 95 -15.04 6.23 4.23
N ALA A 96 -14.15 6.07 5.20
CA ALA A 96 -12.78 5.59 4.98
C ALA A 96 -12.72 4.22 4.27
N PHE A 97 -13.65 3.31 4.58
CA PHE A 97 -13.69 1.97 3.97
C PHE A 97 -14.11 1.97 2.49
N THR A 98 -14.68 3.08 1.99
CA THR A 98 -15.11 3.24 0.59
C THR A 98 -14.01 3.81 -0.30
N LEU A 99 -12.95 4.35 0.30
CA LEU A 99 -11.85 4.98 -0.44
C LEU A 99 -10.87 3.90 -0.93
N PRO A 100 -10.36 4.03 -2.18
CA PRO A 100 -9.49 3.03 -2.80
C PRO A 100 -8.02 3.12 -2.37
N CYS A 101 -7.67 4.09 -1.52
CA CYS A 101 -6.34 4.23 -0.94
C CYS A 101 -6.42 4.41 0.58
N PRO A 102 -5.36 4.03 1.31
CA PRO A 102 -5.25 4.29 2.74
C PRO A 102 -5.40 5.77 3.09
N VAL A 103 -6.29 6.05 4.04
CA VAL A 103 -6.52 7.39 4.59
C VAL A 103 -6.25 7.40 6.08
N LYS A 104 -5.48 8.38 6.55
CA LYS A 104 -5.23 8.60 7.97
C LYS A 104 -5.54 10.05 8.35
N ILE A 105 -6.23 10.19 9.47
CA ILE A 105 -6.62 11.49 10.02
C ILE A 105 -5.68 11.80 11.19
N PHE A 106 -5.19 13.02 11.22
CA PHE A 106 -4.30 13.60 12.22
C PHE A 106 -4.92 14.89 12.75
N GLU A 107 -4.65 15.22 13.99
CA GLU A 107 -4.97 16.53 14.57
C GLU A 107 -3.99 17.60 14.03
N LEU A 108 -4.32 18.90 14.15
CA LEU A 108 -3.49 19.99 13.60
C LEU A 108 -2.09 20.05 14.23
N ASP A 109 -1.95 19.70 15.51
CA ASP A 109 -0.66 19.60 16.20
C ASP A 109 0.17 18.37 15.78
N GLU A 110 -0.47 17.38 15.16
CA GLU A 110 0.15 16.19 14.57
C GLU A 110 0.59 16.40 13.12
N TYR A 111 0.59 17.63 12.60
CA TYR A 111 0.96 17.94 11.20
C TYR A 111 2.32 17.34 10.78
N LEU A 112 3.32 17.37 11.67
CA LEU A 112 4.62 16.74 11.41
C LEU A 112 4.51 15.21 11.31
N GLN A 113 3.67 14.58 12.12
CA GLN A 113 3.42 13.14 12.07
C GLN A 113 2.70 12.75 10.78
N ALA A 114 1.78 13.60 10.29
CA ALA A 114 1.14 13.42 9.00
C ALA A 114 2.16 13.42 7.86
N ARG A 115 3.10 14.39 7.86
CA ARG A 115 4.20 14.45 6.89
C ARG A 115 5.11 13.22 6.98
N LEU A 116 5.48 12.81 8.20
CA LEU A 116 6.29 11.61 8.43
C LEU A 116 5.60 10.37 7.88
N TRP A 117 4.32 10.18 8.18
CA TRP A 117 3.53 9.06 7.70
C TRP A 117 3.41 9.02 6.17
N LEU A 118 3.45 10.17 5.48
CA LEU A 118 3.52 10.20 4.01
C LEU A 118 4.93 9.88 3.50
N SER A 119 5.98 10.22 4.25
CA SER A 119 7.37 9.91 3.88
C SER A 119 7.77 8.46 4.13
N GLU A 120 7.21 7.80 5.14
CA GLU A 120 7.60 6.44 5.54
C GLU A 120 7.23 5.42 4.45
N SER A 121 8.15 4.50 4.12
CA SER A 121 7.75 3.26 3.48
C SER A 121 7.12 2.38 4.56
N LEU A 122 5.80 2.20 4.54
CA LEU A 122 5.11 1.42 5.56
C LEU A 122 5.47 -0.07 5.48
N GLY A 123 5.96 -0.52 4.33
CA GLY A 123 6.53 -1.84 4.18
C GLY A 123 7.35 -1.99 2.90
N THR A 124 8.30 -2.91 2.95
CA THR A 124 9.19 -3.23 1.82
C THR A 124 9.18 -4.72 1.55
N VAL A 125 9.46 -5.06 0.29
CA VAL A 125 9.73 -6.43 -0.14
C VAL A 125 11.23 -6.51 -0.41
N HIS A 126 11.95 -7.37 0.32
CA HIS A 126 13.35 -7.64 0.03
C HIS A 126 13.44 -8.99 -0.67
N THR A 127 13.98 -8.98 -1.88
CA THR A 127 14.24 -10.15 -2.70
C THR A 127 15.73 -10.47 -2.66
N ASN A 128 16.07 -11.74 -2.44
CA ASN A 128 17.43 -12.22 -2.60
C ASN A 128 17.38 -13.56 -3.33
N PHE A 129 18.07 -13.63 -4.47
CA PHE A 129 18.22 -14.86 -5.21
C PHE A 129 19.65 -15.38 -5.03
N ASN A 130 19.75 -16.65 -4.63
CA ASN A 130 21.02 -17.34 -4.56
C ASN A 130 21.21 -18.22 -5.80
N ASN A 131 22.47 -18.38 -6.25
CA ASN A 131 22.88 -19.21 -7.38
C ASN A 131 22.44 -20.68 -7.26
N ASN A 132 22.05 -21.12 -6.07
CA ASN A 132 21.53 -22.46 -5.81
C ASN A 132 20.03 -22.62 -6.14
N GLY A 133 19.38 -21.62 -6.76
CA GLY A 133 17.96 -21.69 -7.10
C GLY A 133 17.01 -21.48 -5.90
N LEU A 134 17.50 -20.82 -4.85
CA LEU A 134 16.72 -20.40 -3.70
C LEU A 134 16.36 -18.92 -3.83
N LEU A 135 15.07 -18.62 -3.91
CA LEU A 135 14.54 -17.26 -3.81
C LEU A 135 14.09 -17.00 -2.36
N THR A 136 14.69 -16.01 -1.72
CA THR A 136 14.25 -15.52 -0.41
C THR A 136 13.47 -14.22 -0.60
N VAL A 137 12.25 -14.19 -0.10
CA VAL A 137 11.36 -13.02 -0.11
C VAL A 137 11.07 -12.66 1.34
N LYS A 138 11.55 -11.51 1.80
CA LYS A 138 11.24 -10.98 3.13
C LYS A 138 10.25 -9.83 3.00
N LEU A 139 9.12 -9.95 3.70
CA LEU A 139 8.12 -8.91 3.79
C LEU A 139 8.27 -8.19 5.14
N ILE A 140 8.39 -6.86 5.09
CA ILE A 140 8.58 -6.02 6.28
C ILE A 140 7.46 -4.99 6.33
N GLY A 141 6.92 -4.74 7.52
CA GLY A 141 5.95 -3.68 7.77
C GLY A 141 4.55 -3.96 7.22
N GLN A 142 3.79 -2.91 6.95
CA GLN A 142 2.49 -2.96 6.28
C GLN A 142 2.65 -2.71 4.78
N LEU A 143 2.40 -3.74 3.97
CA LEU A 143 2.55 -3.63 2.52
C LEU A 143 1.35 -2.94 1.89
N GLU A 144 1.67 -2.05 0.97
CA GLU A 144 0.73 -1.30 0.15
C GLU A 144 0.56 -1.94 -1.23
N PRO A 145 -0.54 -1.63 -1.96
CA PRO A 145 -0.75 -2.17 -3.31
C PRO A 145 0.41 -1.89 -4.28
N SER A 146 1.03 -0.71 -4.18
CA SER A 146 2.11 -0.28 -5.09
C SER A 146 3.37 -1.12 -4.95
N VAL A 147 3.73 -1.50 -3.72
CA VAL A 147 4.92 -2.32 -3.44
C VAL A 147 4.77 -3.71 -4.07
N TYR A 148 3.55 -4.26 -4.08
CA TYR A 148 3.25 -5.53 -4.74
C TYR A 148 3.34 -5.46 -6.27
N GLU A 149 2.81 -4.42 -6.90
CA GLU A 149 2.84 -4.27 -8.37
C GLU A 149 4.28 -4.18 -8.92
N ASN A 150 5.18 -3.54 -8.16
CA ASN A 150 6.59 -3.51 -8.50
C ASN A 150 7.23 -4.89 -8.31
N PHE A 151 6.93 -5.54 -7.19
CA PHE A 151 7.40 -6.89 -6.90
C PHE A 151 6.93 -7.93 -7.93
N SER A 152 5.70 -7.85 -8.44
CA SER A 152 5.21 -8.80 -9.45
C SER A 152 5.97 -8.67 -10.77
N LYS A 153 6.25 -7.44 -11.21
CA LYS A 153 7.04 -7.18 -12.44
C LYS A 153 8.48 -7.69 -12.28
N GLU A 154 9.06 -7.48 -11.11
CA GLU A 154 10.40 -7.95 -10.78
C GLU A 154 10.44 -9.49 -10.77
N LEU A 155 9.47 -10.14 -10.10
CA LEU A 155 9.32 -11.59 -10.11
C LEU A 155 9.13 -12.16 -11.52
N ASP A 156 8.29 -11.55 -12.36
CA ASP A 156 8.04 -12.01 -13.73
C ASP A 156 9.33 -12.02 -14.57
N SER A 157 10.17 -10.99 -14.41
CA SER A 157 11.49 -10.93 -15.04
C SER A 157 12.45 -12.01 -14.52
N TYR A 158 12.39 -12.34 -13.22
CA TYR A 158 13.22 -13.39 -12.62
C TYR A 158 12.78 -14.79 -13.03
N PHE A 159 11.48 -15.10 -13.01
CA PHE A 159 10.95 -16.40 -13.46
C PHE A 159 11.11 -16.63 -14.96
N ALA A 160 11.27 -15.57 -15.75
CA ALA A 160 11.59 -15.68 -17.17
C ALA A 160 13.07 -16.06 -17.44
N SER A 161 13.98 -15.83 -16.47
CA SER A 161 15.43 -15.94 -16.67
C SER A 161 16.12 -17.02 -15.82
N ALA A 162 15.47 -17.52 -14.77
CA ALA A 162 15.96 -18.63 -13.95
C ALA A 162 14.79 -19.53 -13.51
N GLU A 163 15.06 -20.82 -13.28
CA GLU A 163 14.14 -21.72 -12.57
C GLU A 163 14.45 -21.68 -11.06
N PRO A 164 13.78 -20.85 -10.24
CA PRO A 164 13.87 -21.01 -8.79
C PRO A 164 13.15 -22.28 -8.38
N VAL A 165 13.91 -23.24 -7.85
CA VAL A 165 13.39 -24.54 -7.41
C VAL A 165 12.70 -24.40 -6.04
N HIS A 166 13.13 -23.42 -5.22
CA HIS A 166 12.69 -23.26 -3.84
C HIS A 166 12.44 -21.79 -3.45
N LEU A 167 11.40 -21.56 -2.63
CA LEU A 167 11.00 -20.24 -2.14
C LEU A 167 11.01 -20.21 -0.61
N LEU A 168 11.77 -19.28 -0.01
CA LEU A 168 11.71 -18.96 1.41
C LEU A 168 10.98 -17.63 1.61
N LEU A 169 9.82 -17.65 2.26
CA LEU A 169 9.03 -16.47 2.57
C LEU A 169 9.19 -16.12 4.06
N ASP A 170 9.87 -15.00 4.34
CA ASP A 170 10.09 -14.48 5.69
C ASP A 170 9.09 -13.38 6.02
N LEU A 171 8.17 -13.67 6.94
CA LEU A 171 7.05 -12.84 7.36
C LEU A 171 7.16 -12.42 8.83
N ARG A 172 8.33 -12.54 9.45
CA ARG A 172 8.53 -12.23 10.88
C ARG A 172 8.23 -10.77 11.19
N ASP A 173 8.71 -9.87 10.32
CA ASP A 173 8.51 -8.43 10.46
C ASP A 173 7.29 -7.92 9.67
N PHE A 174 6.45 -8.83 9.17
CA PHE A 174 5.31 -8.48 8.33
C PHE A 174 4.04 -8.23 9.17
N ASN A 175 3.54 -7.00 9.12
CA ASN A 175 2.43 -6.51 9.92
C ASN A 175 1.07 -6.58 9.19
N GLY A 176 1.05 -7.00 7.93
CA GLY A 176 -0.15 -7.21 7.13
C GLY A 176 -0.31 -6.24 5.96
N TRP A 177 -1.45 -6.30 5.29
CA TRP A 177 -1.76 -5.41 4.17
C TRP A 177 -2.60 -4.22 4.62
N GLN A 178 -2.33 -3.05 4.06
CA GLN A 178 -3.17 -1.88 4.27
C GLN A 178 -4.31 -1.86 3.24
N GLY A 179 -5.56 -1.83 3.72
CA GLY A 179 -6.74 -1.53 2.88
C GLY A 179 -7.25 -2.64 1.95
N LEU A 180 -6.85 -3.90 2.11
CA LEU A 180 -7.08 -4.93 1.08
C LEU A 180 -7.66 -6.24 1.63
N ALA A 181 -8.98 -6.40 1.50
CA ALA A 181 -9.62 -7.72 1.60
C ALA A 181 -9.31 -8.62 0.37
N GLY A 182 -8.95 -8.03 -0.78
CA GLY A 182 -8.76 -8.73 -2.06
C GLY A 182 -7.33 -9.13 -2.44
N VAL A 183 -6.29 -8.75 -1.66
CA VAL A 183 -4.89 -9.12 -1.99
C VAL A 183 -4.63 -10.61 -1.93
N ILE A 184 -5.35 -11.32 -1.07
CA ILE A 184 -5.29 -12.78 -0.98
C ILE A 184 -5.71 -13.41 -2.33
N GLU A 185 -6.68 -12.82 -3.03
CA GLU A 185 -7.16 -13.31 -4.33
C GLU A 185 -6.13 -13.06 -5.45
N HIS A 186 -5.40 -11.94 -5.42
CA HIS A 186 -4.33 -11.66 -6.38
C HIS A 186 -3.05 -12.46 -6.13
N LEU A 187 -2.68 -12.71 -4.87
CA LEU A 187 -1.60 -13.63 -4.54
C LEU A 187 -1.92 -15.03 -5.06
N HIS A 188 -3.16 -15.50 -4.90
CA HIS A 188 -3.60 -16.77 -5.46
C HIS A 188 -3.37 -16.83 -6.98
N LEU A 189 -3.67 -15.75 -7.70
CA LEU A 189 -3.47 -15.67 -9.15
C LEU A 189 -2.00 -15.67 -9.57
N VAL A 190 -1.12 -14.95 -8.86
CA VAL A 190 0.33 -14.94 -9.17
C VAL A 190 0.96 -16.30 -8.90
N ILE A 191 0.58 -16.97 -7.82
CA ILE A 191 1.06 -18.33 -7.55
C ILE A 191 0.49 -19.32 -8.59
N GLN A 192 -0.72 -19.08 -9.13
CA GLN A 192 -1.34 -19.92 -10.16
C GLN A 192 -0.73 -19.78 -11.55
N HIS A 193 -0.11 -18.65 -11.91
CA HIS A 193 0.11 -18.34 -13.32
C HIS A 193 1.44 -18.81 -13.94
N ARG A 194 2.52 -19.16 -13.21
CA ARG A 194 3.75 -19.78 -13.79
C ARG A 194 4.64 -20.50 -12.77
N HIS A 195 5.40 -21.49 -13.28
CA HIS A 195 6.47 -22.30 -12.64
C HIS A 195 6.41 -22.38 -11.11
N VAL A 196 5.57 -23.27 -10.61
CA VAL A 196 5.38 -23.49 -9.16
C VAL A 196 6.71 -23.97 -8.55
N PRO A 197 7.25 -23.29 -7.52
CA PRO A 197 8.43 -23.77 -6.81
C PRO A 197 8.15 -25.14 -6.19
N LYS A 198 9.14 -26.04 -6.22
CA LYS A 198 8.98 -27.42 -5.69
C LYS A 198 8.84 -27.44 -4.18
N LYS A 199 9.47 -26.49 -3.49
CA LYS A 199 9.31 -26.30 -2.03
C LYS A 199 9.11 -24.85 -1.67
N ILE A 200 8.27 -24.63 -0.67
CA ILE A 200 7.99 -23.33 -0.09
C ILE A 200 8.14 -23.42 1.43
N ALA A 201 9.09 -22.67 1.99
CA ALA A 201 9.25 -22.52 3.43
C ALA A 201 8.69 -21.15 3.84
N ILE A 202 7.83 -21.13 4.85
CA ILE A 202 7.22 -19.89 5.35
C ILE A 202 7.63 -19.71 6.80
N VAL A 203 8.32 -18.62 7.11
CA VAL A 203 8.74 -18.27 8.47
C VAL A 203 7.90 -17.12 8.97
N GLY A 204 7.24 -17.26 10.11
CA GLY A 204 6.44 -16.16 10.65
C GLY A 204 5.70 -16.50 11.93
N ASN A 205 4.55 -15.85 12.11
CA ASN A 205 3.64 -16.05 13.24
C ASN A 205 2.40 -16.87 12.84
N LYS A 206 1.63 -17.32 13.83
CA LYS A 206 0.45 -18.18 13.63
C LYS A 206 -0.65 -17.59 12.73
N LYS A 207 -0.71 -16.26 12.54
CA LYS A 207 -1.65 -15.64 11.59
C LYS A 207 -1.28 -16.02 10.16
N TRP A 208 0.02 -16.01 9.85
CA TRP A 208 0.56 -16.36 8.55
C TRP A 208 0.48 -17.86 8.27
N GLN A 209 0.56 -18.72 9.30
CA GLN A 209 0.34 -20.16 9.16
C GLN A 209 -1.04 -20.47 8.58
N LYS A 210 -2.11 -19.94 9.18
CA LYS A 210 -3.48 -20.18 8.71
C LYS A 210 -3.72 -19.67 7.30
N LEU A 211 -3.11 -18.53 6.98
CA LEU A 211 -3.22 -17.97 5.64
C LEU A 211 -2.46 -18.84 4.62
N ALA A 212 -1.28 -19.34 4.98
CA ALA A 212 -0.51 -20.25 4.16
C ALA A 212 -1.28 -21.54 3.87
N GLU A 213 -1.87 -22.16 4.89
CA GLU A 213 -2.72 -23.36 4.74
C GLU A 213 -3.89 -23.09 3.79
N ARG A 214 -4.46 -21.86 3.78
CA ARG A 214 -5.60 -21.52 2.92
C ARG A 214 -5.20 -21.15 1.48
N ILE A 215 -4.09 -20.45 1.28
CA ILE A 215 -3.60 -20.04 -0.04
C ILE A 215 -2.95 -21.23 -0.75
N PHE A 216 -2.11 -21.99 -0.04
CA PHE A 216 -1.23 -23.00 -0.63
C PHE A 216 -1.80 -24.43 -0.64
N SER A 217 -2.86 -24.73 0.12
CA SER A 217 -3.50 -26.07 0.12
C SER A 217 -4.04 -26.52 -1.24
N LYS A 218 -4.29 -25.58 -2.16
CA LYS A 218 -4.75 -25.89 -3.52
C LYS A 218 -3.60 -26.10 -4.52
N PHE A 219 -2.35 -25.89 -4.12
CA PHE A 219 -1.17 -26.09 -4.95
C PHE A 219 -0.64 -27.52 -4.78
N ILE A 220 -1.14 -28.42 -5.63
CA ILE A 220 -0.93 -29.88 -5.55
C ILE A 220 0.54 -30.29 -5.82
N SER A 221 1.40 -29.39 -6.32
CA SER A 221 2.76 -29.71 -6.79
C SER A 221 3.92 -29.17 -5.94
N ALA A 222 3.66 -28.35 -4.91
CA ALA A 222 4.69 -27.78 -4.05
C ALA A 222 4.64 -28.37 -2.63
N GLU A 223 5.77 -28.78 -2.10
CA GLU A 223 5.88 -29.13 -0.68
C GLU A 223 5.94 -27.83 0.14
N VAL A 224 4.96 -27.60 1.01
CA VAL A 224 4.84 -26.35 1.76
C VAL A 224 5.02 -26.64 3.24
N GLN A 225 5.93 -25.94 3.90
CA GLN A 225 6.14 -26.08 5.33
C GLN A 225 6.21 -24.72 6.03
N TYR A 226 5.45 -24.59 7.11
CA TYR A 226 5.48 -23.43 7.99
C TYR A 226 6.45 -23.65 9.16
N PHE A 227 7.17 -22.60 9.50
CA PHE A 227 8.11 -22.51 10.60
C PHE A 227 7.76 -21.29 11.46
N GLU A 228 7.72 -21.47 12.77
CA GLU A 228 7.61 -20.35 13.70
C GLU A 228 8.88 -19.47 13.64
N GLU A 229 8.78 -18.19 14.02
CA GLU A 229 9.89 -17.23 13.93
C GLU A 229 11.19 -17.71 14.57
N THR A 230 11.08 -18.47 15.67
CA THR A 230 12.21 -19.00 16.44
C THR A 230 12.91 -20.17 15.75
N ARG A 231 12.35 -20.67 14.63
CA ARG A 231 12.86 -21.80 13.83
C ARG A 231 13.27 -21.38 12.42
N ALA A 232 13.61 -20.11 12.21
CA ALA A 232 14.07 -19.59 10.93
C ALA A 232 15.26 -20.40 10.35
N ASP A 233 16.20 -20.83 11.20
CA ASP A 233 17.36 -21.63 10.79
C ASP A 233 16.95 -23.02 10.27
N SER A 234 15.92 -23.61 10.87
CA SER A 234 15.36 -24.88 10.42
C SER A 234 14.69 -24.74 9.05
N ALA A 235 14.02 -23.61 8.81
CA ALA A 235 13.41 -23.29 7.51
C ALA A 235 14.48 -23.16 6.42
N GLN A 236 15.57 -22.44 6.71
CA GLN A 236 16.69 -22.28 5.78
C GLN A 236 17.38 -23.60 5.44
N THR A 237 17.46 -24.53 6.39
CA THR A 237 18.05 -25.85 6.17
C THR A 237 17.12 -26.74 5.33
N TRP A 238 15.82 -26.71 5.61
CA TRP A 238 14.83 -27.53 4.92
C TRP A 238 14.59 -27.11 3.46
N ILE A 239 14.66 -25.81 3.19
CA ILE A 239 14.40 -25.21 1.87
C ILE A 239 15.59 -25.34 0.92
N GLN A 240 16.78 -25.75 1.41
CA GLN A 240 17.92 -25.95 0.54
C GLN A 240 17.59 -26.98 -0.55
N PRO A 241 18.02 -26.73 -1.79
CA PRO A 241 18.05 -27.77 -2.81
C PRO A 241 18.91 -28.95 -2.36
N LYS A 242 18.38 -30.16 -2.58
CA LYS A 242 19.16 -31.39 -2.50
C LYS A 242 19.99 -31.57 -3.77
#